data_AF-A0ABD6FH45-F1
#
_entry.id   AF-A0ABD6FH45-F1
#
_cell.length_a   1.000
_cell.length_b   1.000
_cell.length_c   1.000
_cell.angle_alpha   90.00
_cell.angle_beta   90.00
_cell.angle_gamma   90.00
#
_symmetry.space_group_name_H-M   'P 1'
#
loop_
_entity.id
_entity.type
_entity.pdbx_description
1 polymer ?
#
loop_
_entity_poly.entity_id
_entity_poly.type
_entity_poly.pdbx_seq_one_letter_code
_entity_poly.pdbx_strand_id
1 'polypeptide(L)'
;AQWSGRVMHARAQWAAIANPVDPELPPPFTEEPETGSITRPMASRLAKLLKPFTTNPGRCWFAVWDGGDFRPEWSRGARFTLPLDRELILLTGSLDAVTTSMRDDTHDGHYQSPYAWWPDCRSWCVATDIDLAVTHVGGSRACIDAILADSELEAFRVPSTSPVTYDSDDKNPLPSGDDAVVSAGSSWKDRWRKLRGR
;
A
#
# COMPACT_ATOMS: atom_id res chain seq x y z
N ALA A 1 -4.82 -13.87 -8.32
CA ALA A 1 -5.04 -13.83 -9.78
C ALA A 1 -5.33 -15.20 -10.37
N GLN A 2 -4.44 -16.19 -10.26
CA GLN A 2 -4.66 -17.53 -10.81
C GLN A 2 -5.95 -18.20 -10.30
N TRP A 3 -6.19 -18.16 -8.98
CA TRP A 3 -7.42 -18.69 -8.37
C TRP A 3 -8.70 -18.08 -8.98
N SER A 4 -8.70 -16.77 -9.20
CA SER A 4 -9.87 -16.07 -9.71
C SER A 4 -10.00 -16.07 -11.22
N GLY A 5 -9.04 -16.65 -11.96
CA GLY A 5 -8.97 -16.55 -13.42
C GLY A 5 -8.68 -15.13 -13.93
N ARG A 6 -8.19 -14.24 -13.05
CA ARG A 6 -7.85 -12.84 -13.35
C ARG A 6 -6.37 -12.70 -13.69
N VAL A 7 -6.01 -11.58 -14.29
CA VAL A 7 -4.62 -11.29 -14.67
C VAL A 7 -4.01 -10.33 -13.65
N MET A 8 -2.88 -10.72 -13.05
CA MET A 8 -2.10 -9.78 -12.24
C MET A 8 -1.31 -8.85 -13.17
N HIS A 9 -1.36 -7.55 -12.88
CA HIS A 9 -0.63 -6.52 -13.62
C HIS A 9 -0.51 -5.25 -12.78
N ALA A 10 0.21 -4.26 -13.31
CA ALA A 10 0.59 -3.05 -12.58
C ALA A 10 -0.56 -2.17 -12.10
N ARG A 11 -1.75 -2.28 -12.71
CA ARG A 11 -2.96 -1.54 -12.30
C ARG A 11 -4.05 -2.47 -11.77
N ALA A 12 -3.69 -3.71 -11.46
CA ALA A 12 -4.68 -4.68 -11.03
C ALA A 12 -5.25 -4.30 -9.66
N GLN A 13 -6.57 -4.37 -9.52
CA GLN A 13 -7.25 -3.95 -8.30
C GLN A 13 -7.70 -5.15 -7.49
N TRP A 14 -7.54 -5.09 -6.16
CA TRP A 14 -7.91 -6.19 -5.26
C TRP A 14 -9.36 -6.63 -5.48
N ALA A 15 -10.31 -5.70 -5.56
CA ALA A 15 -11.72 -6.06 -5.73
C ALA A 15 -12.02 -6.82 -7.03
N ALA A 16 -11.27 -6.55 -8.10
CA ALA A 16 -11.38 -7.29 -9.35
C ALA A 16 -10.68 -8.65 -9.25
N ILE A 17 -9.49 -8.71 -8.66
CA ILE A 17 -8.71 -9.94 -8.49
C ILE A 17 -9.34 -10.90 -7.46
N ALA A 18 -9.96 -10.39 -6.41
CA ALA A 18 -10.59 -11.19 -5.37
C ALA A 18 -11.97 -11.73 -5.77
N ASN A 19 -12.39 -11.47 -7.01
CA ASN A 19 -13.65 -11.95 -7.57
C ASN A 19 -13.41 -13.04 -8.63
N PRO A 20 -13.66 -14.33 -8.30
CA PRO A 20 -13.38 -15.44 -9.20
C PRO A 20 -14.38 -15.49 -10.35
N VAL A 21 -13.94 -16.03 -11.49
CA VAL A 21 -14.84 -16.34 -12.62
C VAL A 21 -15.82 -17.46 -12.23
N ASP A 22 -15.37 -18.43 -11.43
CA ASP A 22 -16.21 -19.48 -10.86
C ASP A 22 -16.49 -19.17 -9.37
N PRO A 23 -17.73 -18.81 -9.01
CA PRO A 23 -18.09 -18.43 -7.64
C PRO A 23 -18.04 -19.61 -6.64
N GLU A 24 -18.01 -20.85 -7.11
CA GLU A 24 -17.93 -22.04 -6.26
C GLU A 24 -16.53 -22.29 -5.72
N LEU A 25 -15.50 -21.64 -6.29
CA LEU A 25 -14.14 -21.80 -5.82
C LEU A 25 -13.95 -21.13 -4.44
N PRO A 26 -13.49 -21.87 -3.42
CA PRO A 26 -13.23 -21.29 -2.11
C PRO A 26 -12.05 -20.30 -2.17
N PRO A 27 -12.13 -19.12 -1.53
CA PRO A 27 -11.08 -18.12 -1.60
C PRO A 27 -9.81 -18.60 -0.89
N PRO A 28 -8.62 -18.35 -1.49
CA PRO A 28 -7.34 -18.74 -0.91
C PRO A 28 -6.85 -17.76 0.17
N PHE A 29 -7.69 -16.77 0.54
CA PHE A 29 -7.39 -15.73 1.51
C PHE A 29 -8.53 -15.63 2.53
N THR A 30 -8.18 -15.22 3.75
CA THR A 30 -9.13 -15.04 4.86
C THR A 30 -9.50 -13.58 5.09
N GLU A 31 -8.68 -12.66 4.57
CA GLU A 31 -8.76 -11.21 4.79
C GLU A 31 -8.34 -10.46 3.52
N GLU A 32 -8.76 -9.21 3.43
CA GLU A 32 -8.32 -8.31 2.37
C GLU A 32 -6.94 -7.73 2.73
N PRO A 33 -6.13 -7.31 1.75
CA PRO A 33 -4.93 -6.55 2.03
C PRO A 33 -5.26 -5.28 2.81
N GLU A 34 -4.41 -4.95 3.78
CA GLU A 34 -4.51 -3.71 4.54
C GLU A 34 -4.31 -2.50 3.61
N THR A 35 -5.19 -1.50 3.73
CA THR A 35 -5.04 -0.22 3.03
C THR A 35 -4.27 0.76 3.90
N GLY A 36 -3.45 1.61 3.28
CA GLY A 36 -2.74 2.67 4.02
C GLY A 36 -1.54 2.20 4.83
N SER A 37 -1.20 0.92 4.80
CA SER A 37 -0.03 0.38 5.48
C SER A 37 0.65 -0.68 4.64
N ILE A 38 1.97 -0.55 4.46
CA ILE A 38 2.78 -1.68 4.00
C ILE A 38 3.10 -2.55 5.22
N THR A 39 3.25 -3.86 5.05
CA THR A 39 3.61 -4.73 6.19
C THR A 39 5.02 -4.42 6.70
N ARG A 40 5.28 -4.66 7.99
CA ARG A 40 6.60 -4.43 8.60
C ARG A 40 7.74 -5.20 7.90
N PRO A 41 7.58 -6.49 7.54
CA PRO A 41 8.60 -7.22 6.80
C PRO A 41 8.89 -6.60 5.43
N MET A 42 7.86 -6.17 4.70
CA MET A 42 8.03 -5.51 3.39
C MET A 42 8.69 -4.14 3.53
N ALA A 43 8.33 -3.33 4.53
CA ALA A 43 9.01 -2.06 4.82
C ALA A 43 10.51 -2.27 5.11
N SER A 44 10.83 -3.26 5.96
CA SER A 44 12.23 -3.62 6.27
C SER A 44 12.98 -4.06 5.01
N ARG A 45 12.34 -4.84 4.14
CA ARG A 45 12.92 -5.30 2.89
C ARG A 45 13.18 -4.15 1.92
N LEU A 46 12.20 -3.28 1.69
CA LEU A 46 12.36 -2.09 0.86
C LEU A 46 13.48 -1.20 1.39
N ALA A 47 13.57 -0.99 2.71
CA ALA A 47 14.67 -0.23 3.29
C ALA A 47 16.04 -0.81 2.95
N LYS A 48 16.20 -2.16 3.01
CA LYS A 48 17.46 -2.82 2.61
C LYS A 48 17.79 -2.60 1.13
N LEU A 49 16.80 -2.70 0.24
CA LEU A 49 16.98 -2.49 -1.20
C LEU A 49 17.28 -1.03 -1.57
N LEU A 50 16.70 -0.07 -0.84
CA LEU A 50 16.83 1.36 -1.10
C LEU A 50 18.10 1.98 -0.47
N LYS A 51 18.65 1.35 0.57
CA LYS A 51 19.85 1.82 1.29
C LYS A 51 21.06 2.13 0.40
N PRO A 52 21.41 1.32 -0.62
CA PRO A 52 22.53 1.64 -1.52
C PRO A 52 22.31 2.87 -2.41
N PHE A 53 21.06 3.34 -2.53
CA PHE A 53 20.67 4.44 -3.41
C PHE A 53 20.49 5.76 -2.65
N THR A 54 20.98 5.89 -1.42
CA THR A 54 21.02 7.14 -0.65
C THR A 54 22.46 7.51 -0.27
N THR A 55 22.75 8.81 -0.18
CA THR A 55 24.04 9.31 0.29
C THR A 55 24.21 9.19 1.81
N ASN A 56 23.12 9.15 2.57
CA ASN A 56 23.14 9.07 4.03
C ASN A 56 21.91 8.31 4.55
N PRO A 57 22.03 7.00 4.86
CA PRO A 57 20.92 6.25 5.46
C PRO A 57 20.64 6.64 6.92
N GLY A 58 21.49 7.43 7.57
CA GLY A 58 21.25 7.98 8.90
C GLY A 58 20.28 9.15 8.92
N ARG A 59 19.90 9.71 7.76
CA ARG A 59 18.96 10.83 7.65
C ARG A 59 17.91 10.57 6.58
N CYS A 60 16.77 10.09 7.02
CA CYS A 60 15.53 9.96 6.26
C CYS A 60 14.44 10.81 6.89
N TRP A 61 13.45 11.13 6.07
CA TRP A 61 12.24 11.83 6.42
C TRP A 61 11.07 10.86 6.36
N PHE A 62 10.13 11.01 7.29
CA PHE A 62 8.95 10.19 7.42
C PHE A 62 7.74 11.10 7.58
N ALA A 63 6.73 10.92 6.73
CA ALA A 63 5.48 11.63 6.82
C ALA A 63 4.42 10.71 7.44
N VAL A 64 3.79 11.20 8.51
CA VAL A 64 2.76 10.51 9.29
C VAL A 64 1.45 11.24 9.06
N TRP A 65 0.38 10.51 8.74
CA TRP A 65 -0.92 11.14 8.47
C TRP A 65 -1.63 11.57 9.76
N ASP A 66 -1.93 12.87 9.88
CA ASP A 66 -2.66 13.48 11.01
C ASP A 66 -4.17 13.37 10.79
N GLY A 67 -4.63 12.13 10.61
CA GLY A 67 -6.05 11.79 10.47
C GLY A 67 -6.40 10.38 10.92
N GLY A 68 -5.40 9.61 11.36
CA GLY A 68 -5.58 8.30 12.01
C GLY A 68 -4.84 8.26 13.34
N ASP A 69 -4.78 7.08 13.96
CA ASP A 69 -4.04 6.90 15.20
C ASP A 69 -2.53 6.95 14.95
N PHE A 70 -1.86 7.85 15.66
CA PHE A 70 -0.41 7.93 15.72
C PHE A 70 0.04 8.20 17.15
N ARG A 71 1.32 7.93 17.41
CA ARG A 71 2.02 8.20 18.66
C ARG A 71 1.85 9.66 19.13
N PRO A 72 1.22 9.91 20.29
CA PRO A 72 0.91 11.27 20.74
C PRO A 72 2.14 12.19 20.83
N GLU A 73 3.31 11.65 21.12
CA GLU A 73 4.57 12.38 21.18
C GLU A 73 5.00 13.00 19.84
N TRP A 74 4.50 12.49 18.72
CA TRP A 74 4.79 13.00 17.37
C TRP A 74 3.93 14.21 16.99
N SER A 75 2.85 14.49 17.71
CA SER A 75 1.93 15.62 17.46
C SER A 75 2.61 17.00 17.43
N ARG A 76 3.82 17.12 17.97
CA ARG A 76 4.63 18.36 18.00
C ARG A 76 5.54 18.54 16.77
N GLY A 77 5.59 17.56 15.86
CA GLY A 77 6.39 17.64 14.64
C GLY A 77 5.93 18.75 13.70
N ALA A 78 6.81 19.16 12.79
CA ALA A 78 6.46 20.11 11.74
C ALA A 78 5.36 19.50 10.84
N ARG A 79 4.42 20.32 10.36
CA ARG A 79 3.30 19.86 9.52
C ARG A 79 3.37 20.40 8.11
N PHE A 80 2.81 19.65 7.18
CA PHE A 80 2.54 20.09 5.81
C PHE A 80 1.30 19.41 5.26
N THR A 81 0.65 20.03 4.29
CA THR A 81 -0.62 19.56 3.74
C THR A 81 -0.44 19.10 2.30
N LEU A 82 -0.86 17.88 2.00
CA LEU A 82 -1.02 17.36 0.64
C LEU A 82 -2.39 17.74 0.08
N PRO A 83 -2.62 17.63 -1.25
CA PRO A 83 -3.94 17.81 -1.84
C PRO A 83 -5.04 17.01 -1.12
N LEU A 84 -6.29 17.50 -1.22
CA LEU A 84 -7.44 16.97 -0.49
C LEU A 84 -7.31 17.12 1.04
N ASP A 85 -6.68 18.21 1.49
CA ASP A 85 -6.54 18.59 2.90
C ASP A 85 -5.92 17.51 3.80
N ARG A 86 -5.01 16.71 3.23
CA ARG A 86 -4.29 15.68 3.96
C ARG A 86 -3.11 16.26 4.72
N GLU A 87 -3.34 16.59 5.99
CA GLU A 87 -2.30 17.05 6.89
C GLU A 87 -1.36 15.90 7.30
N LEU A 88 -0.06 16.13 7.17
CA LEU A 88 0.99 15.19 7.52
C LEU A 88 1.96 15.82 8.53
N ILE A 89 2.38 15.03 9.52
CA ILE A 89 3.45 15.34 10.46
C ILE A 89 4.76 14.82 9.86
N LEU A 90 5.79 15.67 9.82
CA LEU A 90 7.11 15.37 9.32
C LEU A 90 8.07 15.02 10.46
N LEU A 91 8.61 13.81 10.41
CA LEU A 91 9.60 13.28 11.33
C LEU A 91 10.91 12.98 10.60
N THR A 92 12.00 12.85 11.33
CA THR A 92 13.30 12.45 10.79
C THR A 92 13.99 11.42 11.67
N GLY A 93 14.74 10.51 11.04
CA GLY A 93 15.52 9.50 11.73
C GLY A 93 16.41 8.72 10.75
N SER A 94 17.02 7.63 11.23
CA SER A 94 17.68 6.70 10.33
C SER A 94 16.67 5.93 9.49
N LEU A 95 17.11 5.39 8.37
CA LEU A 95 16.32 4.54 7.49
C LEU A 95 15.67 3.35 8.23
N ASP A 96 16.36 2.79 9.22
CA ASP A 96 15.87 1.64 10.00
C ASP A 96 14.62 1.99 10.83
N ALA A 97 14.40 3.28 11.13
CA ALA A 97 13.22 3.77 11.84
C ALA A 97 11.90 3.53 11.09
N VAL A 98 11.94 3.20 9.78
CA VAL A 98 10.72 2.79 9.05
C VAL A 98 10.03 1.61 9.70
N THR A 99 10.77 0.75 10.40
CA THR A 99 10.20 -0.43 11.08
C THR A 99 9.52 -0.10 12.39
N THR A 100 9.61 1.14 12.88
CA THR A 100 8.85 1.63 14.04
C THR A 100 7.42 1.94 13.62
N SER A 101 6.43 1.34 14.30
CA SER A 101 5.02 1.59 14.00
C SER A 101 4.64 3.03 14.32
N MET A 102 3.79 3.63 13.47
CA MET A 102 3.20 4.92 13.76
C MET A 102 2.24 4.88 14.94
N ARG A 103 1.56 3.76 15.12
CA ARG A 103 0.71 3.50 16.27
C ARG A 103 1.55 3.10 17.47
N ASP A 104 1.04 3.46 18.65
CA ASP A 104 1.64 3.01 19.89
C ASP A 104 1.45 1.50 20.09
N ASP A 105 2.32 0.88 20.88
CA ASP A 105 2.34 -0.57 21.12
C ASP A 105 1.11 -1.10 21.87
N THR A 106 0.31 -0.18 22.44
CA THR A 106 -0.97 -0.45 23.09
C THR A 106 -2.11 -0.77 22.12
N HIS A 107 -1.97 -0.49 20.82
CA HIS A 107 -2.97 -0.79 19.79
C HIS A 107 -2.71 -2.16 19.13
N ASP A 108 -3.45 -3.19 19.55
CA ASP A 108 -3.65 -4.54 18.95
C ASP A 108 -2.42 -5.26 18.31
N GLY A 109 -1.20 -4.78 18.51
CA GLY A 109 0.04 -5.33 17.94
C GLY A 109 0.24 -5.09 16.43
N HIS A 110 -0.65 -4.39 15.73
CA HIS A 110 -0.55 -4.18 14.28
C HIS A 110 0.39 -3.03 13.91
N TYR A 111 1.27 -3.29 12.94
CA TYR A 111 2.23 -2.29 12.44
C TYR A 111 1.55 -1.33 11.46
N GLN A 112 1.67 -0.03 11.73
CA GLN A 112 1.27 1.02 10.81
C GLN A 112 2.53 1.69 10.22
N SER A 113 2.70 1.64 8.91
CA SER A 113 3.82 2.30 8.23
C SER A 113 3.62 3.81 8.08
N PRO A 114 4.69 4.62 7.97
CA PRO A 114 4.59 6.01 7.51
C PRO A 114 3.83 6.12 6.18
N TYR A 115 3.05 7.19 6.01
CA TYR A 115 2.37 7.51 4.76
C TYR A 115 3.37 7.62 3.61
N ALA A 116 4.48 8.34 3.85
CA ALA A 116 5.58 8.43 2.90
C ALA A 116 6.92 8.53 3.61
N TRP A 117 7.99 8.09 2.95
CA TRP A 117 9.35 8.19 3.46
C TRP A 117 10.39 8.29 2.34
N TRP A 118 11.45 9.06 2.59
CA TRP A 118 12.49 9.38 1.60
C TRP A 118 13.81 9.76 2.30
N PRO A 119 14.98 9.59 1.65
CA PRO A 119 16.24 10.02 2.21
C PRO A 119 16.40 11.53 2.05
N ASP A 120 17.26 12.13 2.86
CA ASP A 120 17.51 13.58 2.80
C ASP A 120 18.01 14.08 1.43
N CYS A 121 18.74 13.22 0.71
CA CYS A 121 19.19 13.50 -0.66
C CYS A 121 18.09 13.37 -1.74
N ARG A 122 16.87 12.96 -1.36
CA ARG A 122 15.69 12.83 -2.23
C ARG A 122 15.89 11.94 -3.47
N SER A 123 16.79 10.96 -3.38
CA SER A 123 17.13 10.07 -4.50
C SER A 123 16.06 9.02 -4.80
N TRP A 124 15.17 8.75 -3.84
CA TRP A 124 13.98 7.90 -3.97
C TRP A 124 12.89 8.35 -2.98
N CYS A 125 11.66 7.90 -3.18
CA CYS A 125 10.56 8.08 -2.25
C CYS A 125 9.66 6.83 -2.25
N VAL A 126 9.07 6.55 -1.10
CA VAL A 126 8.09 5.48 -0.93
C VAL A 126 6.82 6.11 -0.37
N ALA A 127 5.66 5.71 -0.89
CA ALA A 127 4.35 6.18 -0.41
C ALA A 127 3.33 5.05 -0.40
N THR A 128 2.62 4.91 0.71
CA THR A 128 1.43 4.06 0.85
C THR A 128 0.28 4.96 1.24
N ASP A 129 -0.54 5.28 0.25
CA ASP A 129 -1.72 6.13 0.44
C ASP A 129 -2.74 5.41 1.32
N ILE A 130 -3.43 6.14 2.20
CA ILE A 130 -4.42 5.59 3.14
C ILE A 130 -5.55 4.82 2.46
N ASP A 131 -5.88 5.19 1.22
CA ASP A 131 -6.97 4.58 0.45
C ASP A 131 -6.48 3.42 -0.43
N LEU A 132 -5.17 3.14 -0.45
CA LEU A 132 -4.57 2.15 -1.34
C LEU A 132 -4.00 0.96 -0.56
N ALA A 133 -4.22 -0.24 -1.09
CA ALA A 133 -3.60 -1.49 -0.66
C ALA A 133 -2.22 -1.73 -1.31
N VAL A 134 -1.66 -0.72 -1.99
CA VAL A 134 -0.42 -0.81 -2.75
C VAL A 134 0.55 0.28 -2.33
N THR A 135 1.84 -0.05 -2.35
CA THR A 135 2.92 0.89 -2.08
C THR A 135 3.57 1.32 -3.39
N HIS A 136 3.69 2.63 -3.58
CA HIS A 136 4.40 3.23 -4.70
C HIS A 136 5.84 3.56 -4.31
N VAL A 137 6.76 3.29 -5.23
CA VAL A 137 8.17 3.65 -5.07
C VAL A 137 8.64 4.45 -6.29
N GLY A 138 9.14 5.66 -6.05
CA GLY A 138 9.79 6.50 -7.04
C GLY A 138 11.30 6.51 -6.81
N GLY A 139 12.08 6.50 -7.88
CA GLY A 139 13.55 6.53 -7.78
C GLY A 139 14.23 6.45 -9.13
N SER A 140 15.56 6.41 -9.11
CA SER A 140 16.35 6.20 -10.32
C SER A 140 16.06 4.85 -10.98
N ARG A 141 16.39 4.71 -12.27
CA ARG A 141 16.17 3.44 -12.99
C ARG A 141 16.85 2.25 -12.30
N ALA A 142 18.11 2.42 -11.87
CA ALA A 142 18.85 1.40 -11.15
C ALA A 142 18.20 1.03 -9.80
N CYS A 143 17.65 2.00 -9.09
CA CYS A 143 16.90 1.77 -7.85
C CYS A 143 15.64 0.94 -8.09
N ILE A 144 14.84 1.30 -9.10
CA ILE A 144 13.63 0.54 -9.44
C ILE A 144 13.98 -0.85 -10.00
N ASP A 145 15.03 -0.98 -10.80
CA ASP A 145 15.46 -2.28 -11.34
C ASP A 145 15.89 -3.23 -10.20
N ALA A 146 16.50 -2.73 -9.12
CA ALA A 146 16.81 -3.53 -7.93
C ALA A 146 15.57 -4.05 -7.20
N ILE A 147 14.49 -3.25 -7.14
CA ILE A 147 13.21 -3.68 -6.56
C ILE A 147 12.55 -4.75 -7.43
N LEU A 148 12.51 -4.53 -8.75
CA LEU A 148 11.91 -5.47 -9.69
C LEU A 148 12.66 -6.81 -9.79
N ALA A 149 13.94 -6.82 -9.45
CA ALA A 149 14.76 -8.03 -9.42
C ALA A 149 14.56 -8.86 -8.14
N ASP A 150 13.91 -8.32 -7.12
CA ASP A 150 13.67 -9.01 -5.85
C ASP A 150 12.45 -9.93 -5.96
N SER A 151 12.67 -11.24 -5.86
CA SER A 151 11.63 -12.27 -6.04
C SER A 151 10.63 -12.38 -4.89
N GLU A 152 10.88 -11.76 -3.75
CA GLU A 152 9.88 -11.69 -2.66
C GLU A 152 9.04 -10.39 -2.77
N LEU A 153 9.43 -9.50 -3.69
CA LEU A 153 8.72 -8.38 -4.29
C LEU A 153 7.64 -8.76 -5.31
N GLU A 154 6.33 -8.65 -5.02
CA GLU A 154 5.35 -8.50 -6.12
C GLU A 154 5.37 -7.04 -6.58
N ALA A 155 6.18 -6.73 -7.59
CA ALA A 155 6.42 -5.37 -8.05
C ALA A 155 6.25 -5.23 -9.56
N PHE A 156 5.67 -4.11 -9.99
CA PHE A 156 5.49 -3.76 -11.39
C PHE A 156 5.94 -2.33 -11.65
N ARG A 157 6.53 -2.10 -12.83
CA ARG A 157 6.87 -0.76 -13.29
C ARG A 157 5.62 -0.06 -13.81
N VAL A 158 5.41 1.18 -13.38
CA VAL A 158 4.34 2.06 -13.87
C VAL A 158 4.88 3.42 -14.31
N PRO A 159 4.29 4.06 -15.34
CA PRO A 159 4.48 5.49 -15.58
C PRO A 159 4.04 6.34 -14.37
N SER A 160 4.66 7.50 -14.19
CA SER A 160 4.25 8.46 -13.14
C SER A 160 2.86 9.06 -13.36
N THR A 161 2.31 8.88 -14.57
CA THR A 161 0.96 9.32 -14.96
C THR A 161 -0.06 8.20 -14.84
N SER A 162 0.31 7.02 -14.33
CA SER A 162 -0.64 5.93 -14.13
C SER A 162 -1.72 6.35 -13.14
N PRO A 163 -3.00 6.19 -13.49
CA PRO A 163 -4.07 6.42 -12.54
C PRO A 163 -4.03 5.32 -11.46
N VAL A 164 -4.40 5.70 -10.25
CA VAL A 164 -4.44 4.83 -9.05
C VAL A 164 -5.86 4.62 -8.54
N THR A 165 -6.86 5.06 -9.30
CA THR A 165 -8.27 4.96 -8.95
C THR A 165 -8.77 3.52 -9.04
N TYR A 166 -9.85 3.22 -8.33
CA TYR A 166 -10.47 1.89 -8.30
C TYR A 166 -10.86 1.34 -9.69
N ASP A 167 -11.16 2.20 -10.66
CA ASP A 167 -11.52 1.86 -12.04
C ASP A 167 -10.31 1.81 -12.99
N SER A 168 -9.08 1.89 -12.46
CA SER A 168 -7.86 1.87 -13.27
C SER A 168 -7.48 0.49 -13.81
N ASP A 169 -8.14 -0.59 -13.37
CA ASP A 169 -7.91 -1.94 -13.86
C ASP A 169 -8.57 -2.16 -15.24
N ASP A 170 -7.76 -2.13 -16.29
CA ASP A 170 -8.20 -2.27 -17.68
C ASP A 170 -8.28 -3.73 -18.16
N LYS A 171 -7.80 -4.69 -17.36
CA LYS A 171 -7.74 -6.11 -17.75
C LYS A 171 -8.71 -6.97 -16.98
N ASN A 172 -9.08 -6.57 -15.77
CA ASN A 172 -10.03 -7.30 -14.94
C ASN A 172 -11.30 -6.45 -14.82
N PRO A 173 -12.31 -6.68 -15.68
CA PRO A 173 -13.56 -5.95 -15.58
C PRO A 173 -14.23 -6.23 -14.24
N LEU A 174 -14.75 -5.17 -13.64
CA LEU A 174 -15.62 -5.28 -12.48
C LEU A 174 -16.92 -6.00 -12.87
N PRO A 175 -17.54 -6.76 -11.94
CA PRO A 175 -18.84 -7.36 -12.20
C PRO A 175 -19.87 -6.28 -12.57
N SER A 176 -20.71 -6.56 -13.56
CA SER A 176 -21.73 -5.64 -14.11
C SER A 176 -23.14 -6.15 -13.78
N GLY A 177 -24.12 -5.27 -13.51
CA GLY A 177 -25.56 -5.64 -13.36
C GLY A 177 -26.01 -5.90 -11.92
N ASP A 178 -27.09 -6.69 -11.71
CA ASP A 178 -27.63 -7.08 -10.38
C ASP A 178 -26.61 -7.84 -9.50
N ASP A 179 -25.48 -8.25 -10.07
CA ASP A 179 -24.29 -8.80 -9.40
C ASP A 179 -23.38 -7.72 -8.79
N ALA A 180 -23.64 -6.44 -9.09
CA ALA A 180 -22.97 -5.27 -8.52
C ALA A 180 -23.51 -4.97 -7.11
N VAL A 181 -23.38 -5.92 -6.20
CA VAL A 181 -23.74 -5.69 -4.80
C VAL A 181 -22.58 -4.99 -4.09
N VAL A 182 -22.64 -3.66 -4.19
CA VAL A 182 -22.05 -2.64 -3.31
C VAL A 182 -20.57 -2.31 -3.54
N SER A 183 -20.41 -1.11 -4.10
CA SER A 183 -19.24 -0.24 -4.11
C SER A 183 -18.67 0.00 -2.72
N ALA A 184 -17.34 0.11 -2.64
CA ALA A 184 -16.56 0.76 -1.58
C ALA A 184 -17.19 0.71 -0.17
N GLY A 185 -17.10 -0.45 0.50
CA GLY A 185 -17.48 -0.54 1.93
C GLY A 185 -18.05 -1.88 2.38
N SER A 186 -18.39 -2.80 1.48
CA SER A 186 -18.81 -4.17 1.86
C SER A 186 -17.62 -5.12 1.83
N SER A 187 -17.36 -5.76 2.98
CA SER A 187 -16.36 -6.84 3.10
C SER A 187 -16.63 -7.93 2.07
N TRP A 188 -15.58 -8.48 1.45
CA TRP A 188 -15.69 -9.65 0.57
C TRP A 188 -16.50 -10.80 1.19
N LYS A 189 -16.51 -10.94 2.53
CA LYS A 189 -17.31 -11.94 3.27
C LYS A 189 -18.81 -11.75 3.10
N ASP A 190 -19.28 -10.51 2.93
CA ASP A 190 -20.69 -10.21 2.69
C ASP A 190 -21.07 -10.47 1.22
N ARG A 191 -20.12 -10.27 0.29
CA ARG A 191 -20.26 -10.66 -1.12
C ARG A 191 -20.37 -12.18 -1.27
N TRP A 192 -19.49 -12.93 -0.59
CA TRP A 192 -19.44 -14.39 -0.63
C TRP A 192 -20.68 -15.05 -0.02
N ARG A 193 -21.23 -14.51 1.07
CA ARG A 193 -22.47 -15.00 1.69
C ARG A 193 -23.70 -14.79 0.80
N LYS A 194 -23.76 -13.71 0.03
CA LYS A 194 -24.88 -13.44 -0.89
C LYS A 194 -24.88 -14.38 -2.11
N LEU A 195 -23.70 -14.81 -2.58
CA LEU A 195 -23.57 -15.74 -3.72
C LEU A 195 -24.05 -17.17 -3.38
N ARG A 196 -23.85 -17.67 -2.16
CA ARG A 196 -24.31 -19.01 -1.73
C ARG A 196 -25.77 -19.10 -1.28
N GLY A 197 -26.50 -17.98 -1.27
CA GLY A 197 -27.89 -17.89 -0.82
C GLY A 197 -28.93 -17.93 -1.95
N ARG A 198 -28.51 -18.23 -3.18
CA ARG A 198 -29.37 -18.44 -4.35
C ARG A 198 -29.25 -19.87 -4.84
#